data_AF-A0A9P8FQW1-F1
#
_entry.id   AF-A0A9P8FQW1-F1
#
_cell.length_a   1.000
_cell.length_b   1.000
_cell.length_c   1.000
_cell.angle_alpha   90.00
_cell.angle_beta   90.00
_cell.angle_gamma   90.00
#
_symmetry.space_group_name_H-M   'P 1'
#
loop_
_entity.id
_entity.type
_entity.pdbx_description
1 polymer ?
#
loop_
_entity_poly.entity_id
_entity_poly.type
_entity_poly.pdbx_seq_one_letter_code
_entity_poly.pdbx_strand_id
1 'polypeptide(L)'
;AAIELIHKQPVRWVKERTVKCDGGGGPLGHPRIFINVDRPQICWCTYCGLPYAKESNRKMLESLPSTSYPLEPTGHEAEVPKGYQSNTGKPLEQR
;
A
#
# COMPACT_ATOMS: atom_id res chain seq x y z
N ALA A 1 -1.77 5.44 19.54
CA ALA A 1 -3.09 5.60 18.88
C ALA A 1 -3.11 4.87 17.52
N ALA A 2 -4.29 4.60 16.94
CA ALA A 2 -4.39 3.89 15.65
C ALA A 2 -3.66 4.60 14.49
N ILE A 3 -3.62 5.94 14.52
CA ILE A 3 -2.89 6.78 13.56
C ILE A 3 -1.38 6.48 13.60
N GLU A 4 -0.79 6.28 14.77
CA GLU A 4 0.65 6.00 14.87
C GLU A 4 1.00 4.62 14.31
N LEU A 5 0.09 3.64 14.44
CA LEU A 5 0.31 2.29 13.93
C LEU A 5 0.29 2.22 12.40
N ILE A 6 -0.52 3.06 11.74
CA ILE A 6 -0.54 3.06 10.27
C ILE A 6 0.73 3.66 9.67
N HIS A 7 1.34 4.65 10.34
CA HIS A 7 2.62 5.23 9.92
C HIS A 7 3.81 4.28 10.06
N LYS A 8 3.64 3.13 10.73
CA LYS A 8 4.63 2.04 10.80
C LYS A 8 4.54 1.08 9.62
N GLN A 9 3.51 1.19 8.77
CA GLN A 9 3.35 0.31 7.61
C GLN A 9 4.36 0.67 6.52
N PRO A 10 5.11 -0.30 5.98
CA PRO A 10 6.03 -0.03 4.89
C PRO A 10 5.31 0.25 3.58
N VAL A 11 5.91 1.12 2.76
CA VAL A 11 5.44 1.43 1.41
C VAL A 11 5.40 0.16 0.57
N ARG A 12 4.23 -0.12 0.00
CA ARG A 12 4.03 -1.23 -0.94
C ARG A 12 4.37 -0.76 -2.36
N TRP A 13 5.55 -1.17 -2.80
CA TRP A 13 6.04 -0.90 -4.15
C TRP A 13 5.25 -1.70 -5.19
N VAL A 14 4.80 -1.02 -6.24
CA VAL A 14 4.06 -1.61 -7.36
C VAL A 14 4.67 -1.19 -8.69
N LYS A 15 4.51 -2.04 -9.71
CA LYS A 15 5.03 -1.78 -11.06
C LYS A 15 4.00 -1.06 -11.92
N GLU A 16 2.73 -1.31 -11.65
CA GLU A 16 1.59 -0.80 -12.36
C GLU A 16 1.35 0.69 -12.04
N ARG A 17 0.63 1.35 -12.94
CA ARG A 17 0.20 2.75 -12.80
C ARG A 17 -0.94 2.92 -11.78
N THR A 18 -1.65 1.84 -11.47
CA THR A 18 -2.84 1.86 -10.63
C THR A 18 -2.88 0.61 -9.75
N VAL A 19 -3.17 0.81 -8.47
CA VAL A 19 -3.36 -0.27 -7.49
C VAL A 19 -4.84 -0.52 -7.28
N LYS A 20 -5.23 -1.80 -7.23
CA LYS A 20 -6.60 -2.23 -6.90
C LYS A 20 -6.60 -2.68 -5.44
N CYS A 21 -7.25 -1.93 -4.55
CA CYS A 21 -7.31 -2.26 -3.13
C CYS A 21 -8.75 -2.60 -2.73
N ASP A 22 -8.93 -3.71 -2.04
CA ASP A 22 -10.23 -4.23 -1.56
C ASP A 22 -10.16 -4.69 -0.09
N GLY A 23 -9.08 -4.34 0.62
CA GLY A 23 -8.96 -4.58 2.06
C GLY A 23 -8.66 -6.01 2.48
N GLY A 24 -8.28 -6.90 1.56
CA GLY A 24 -8.02 -8.32 1.90
C GLY A 24 -9.05 -9.29 1.35
N GLY A 25 -10.04 -8.79 0.61
CA GLY A 25 -11.11 -9.61 0.04
C GLY A 25 -12.18 -9.97 1.07
N GLY A 26 -13.28 -10.55 0.57
CA GLY A 26 -14.38 -11.02 1.42
C GLY A 26 -15.14 -9.92 2.19
N PRO A 27 -15.95 -10.30 3.18
CA PRO A 27 -16.85 -9.39 3.91
C PRO A 27 -16.13 -8.46 4.91
N LEU A 28 -14.88 -8.74 5.25
CA LEU A 28 -14.07 -7.93 6.18
C LEU A 28 -13.20 -6.88 5.45
N GLY A 29 -13.19 -6.90 4.12
CA GLY A 29 -12.54 -5.91 3.29
C GLY A 29 -13.36 -4.62 3.13
N HIS A 30 -13.06 -3.87 2.08
CA HIS A 30 -13.81 -2.69 1.69
C HIS A 30 -14.11 -2.72 0.19
N PRO A 31 -15.05 -1.89 -0.32
CA PRO A 31 -15.32 -1.80 -1.75
C PRO A 31 -14.03 -1.55 -2.54
N ARG A 32 -13.85 -2.25 -3.66
CA ARG A 32 -12.64 -2.12 -4.46
C ARG A 32 -12.46 -0.67 -4.91
N ILE A 33 -11.33 -0.08 -4.55
CA ILE A 33 -10.89 1.23 -5.05
C ILE A 33 -9.67 1.09 -5.95
N PHE A 34 -9.49 2.09 -6.80
CA PHE A 34 -8.35 2.22 -7.70
C PHE A 34 -7.51 3.42 -7.27
N ILE A 35 -6.27 3.18 -6.88
CA ILE A 35 -5.36 4.21 -6.40
C ILE A 35 -4.36 4.51 -7.51
N ASN A 36 -4.31 5.77 -7.97
CA ASN A 36 -3.34 6.21 -8.96
C ASN A 36 -1.98 6.47 -8.28
N VAL A 37 -0.94 5.75 -8.73
CA VAL A 37 0.44 5.82 -8.19
C VAL A 37 1.43 6.39 -9.20
N ASP A 38 0.97 6.98 -10.31
CA ASP A 38 1.85 7.55 -11.32
C ASP A 38 2.64 8.76 -10.83
N ARG A 39 2.06 9.52 -9.90
CA ARG A 39 2.74 10.67 -9.29
C ARG A 39 3.92 10.20 -8.43
N PRO A 40 5.02 10.97 -8.35
CA PRO A 40 6.18 10.63 -7.52
C PRO A 40 5.90 10.99 -6.05
N GLN A 41 4.91 10.32 -5.48
CA GLN A 41 4.48 10.49 -4.09
C GLN A 41 3.96 9.16 -3.55
N ILE A 42 3.89 9.06 -2.23
CA ILE A 42 3.22 7.93 -1.58
C ILE A 42 1.71 8.19 -1.62
N CYS A 43 0.95 7.26 -2.18
CA CYS A 43 -0.50 7.28 -2.22
C CYS A 43 -1.03 6.16 -1.33
N TRP A 44 -2.03 6.45 -0.48
CA TRP A 44 -2.58 5.46 0.45
C TRP A 44 -4.01 5.07 0.09
N CYS A 45 -4.42 3.90 0.55
CA CYS A 45 -5.82 3.50 0.52
C CYS A 45 -6.62 4.33 1.55
N THR A 46 -7.73 4.94 1.14
CA THR A 46 -8.59 5.75 2.03
C THR A 46 -9.32 4.93 3.09
N TYR A 47 -9.42 3.60 2.91
CA TYR A 47 -10.03 2.70 3.87
C TYR A 47 -8.98 2.04 4.77
N CYS A 48 -7.99 1.36 4.19
CA CYS A 48 -6.97 0.65 4.96
C CYS A 48 -5.88 1.55 5.55
N GLY A 49 -5.66 2.74 4.97
CA GLY A 49 -4.50 3.58 5.28
C GLY A 49 -3.16 3.04 4.77
N LEU A 50 -3.15 1.88 4.11
CA LEU A 50 -1.93 1.25 3.62
C LEU A 50 -1.27 2.08 2.50
N PRO A 51 0.05 2.33 2.59
CA PRO A 51 0.78 3.15 1.63
C PRO A 51 1.23 2.35 0.40
N TYR A 52 1.14 2.97 -0.78
CA TYR A 52 1.62 2.46 -2.06
C TYR A 52 2.45 3.51 -2.79
N ALA A 53 3.42 3.06 -3.56
CA ALA A 53 4.18 3.91 -4.47
C ALA A 53 4.66 3.09 -5.67
N LYS A 54 4.89 3.76 -6.79
CA LYS A 54 5.40 3.12 -8.00
C LYS A 54 6.91 2.94 -7.92
N GLU A 55 7.39 1.75 -8.30
CA GLU A 55 8.83 1.41 -8.28
C GLU A 55 9.68 2.41 -9.08
N SER A 56 9.17 2.95 -10.19
CA SER A 56 9.88 3.95 -11.00
C SER A 56 10.19 5.24 -10.22
N ASN A 57 9.38 5.57 -9.22
CA ASN A 57 9.49 6.78 -8.43
C ASN A 57 10.32 6.57 -7.15
N ARG A 58 10.84 5.36 -6.94
CA ARG A 58 11.56 4.96 -5.73
C ARG A 58 12.78 5.84 -5.45
N LYS A 59 13.63 6.08 -6.45
CA LYS A 59 14.83 6.93 -6.31
C LYS A 59 14.50 8.35 -5.85
N MET A 60 13.39 8.89 -6.34
CA MET A 60 12.93 10.23 -5.94
C MET A 60 12.46 10.22 -4.48
N LEU A 61 11.69 9.22 -4.08
CA LEU A 61 11.21 9.10 -2.70
C LEU A 61 12.35 8.84 -1.70
N GLU A 62 13.37 8.08 -2.08
CA GLU A 62 14.57 7.84 -1.28
C GLU A 62 15.45 9.10 -1.14
N SER A 63 15.37 10.04 -2.08
CA SER A 63 16.12 11.30 -2.02
C SER A 63 15.50 12.34 -1.09
N LEU A 64 14.24 12.14 -0.65
CA LEU A 64 13.57 13.05 0.26
C LEU A 64 14.18 12.94 1.66
N PRO A 65 14.30 14.07 2.41
CA PRO A 65 14.90 14.06 3.74
C PRO A 65 14.08 13.25 4.76
N SER A 66 12.77 13.12 4.54
CA SER A 66 11.88 12.30 5.33
C SER A 66 10.63 11.96 4.52
N THR A 67 10.03 10.80 4.80
CA THR A 67 8.78 10.36 4.18
C THR A 67 7.78 9.98 5.28
N SER A 68 6.49 10.13 4.99
CA SER A 68 5.44 9.86 5.98
C SER A 68 5.29 8.38 6.34
N TYR A 69 5.84 7.47 5.53
CA TYR A 69 5.79 6.02 5.75
C TYR A 69 7.16 5.42 5.47
N PRO A 70 7.60 4.40 6.22
CA PRO A 70 8.88 3.75 5.99
C PRO A 70 8.94 3.12 4.58
N LEU A 71 10.05 3.34 3.87
CA LEU A 71 10.22 2.84 2.49
C LEU A 71 10.52 1.33 2.45
N GLU A 72 11.03 0.79 3.55
CA GLU A 72 11.39 -0.62 3.74
C GLU A 72 10.68 -1.20 4.98
N PRO A 73 10.48 -2.52 5.06
CA PRO A 73 9.92 -3.17 6.25
C PRO A 73 10.77 -2.91 7.50
N THR A 74 10.12 -2.54 8.59
CA THR A 74 10.75 -2.31 9.90
C THR A 74 10.70 -3.55 10.79
N GLY A 75 9.90 -4.56 10.44
CA GLY A 75 9.68 -5.75 11.27
C GLY A 75 8.79 -5.49 12.47
N HIS A 76 8.03 -4.40 12.48
CA HIS A 76 7.12 -4.06 13.58
C HIS A 76 5.92 -5.01 13.59
N GLU A 77 5.47 -5.44 14.77
CA GLU A 77 4.40 -6.45 14.93
C GLU A 77 3.08 -6.06 14.26
N ALA A 78 2.79 -4.77 14.19
CA ALA A 78 1.61 -4.24 13.52
C ALA A 78 1.69 -4.24 11.98
N GLU A 79 2.83 -4.58 11.37
CA GLU A 79 3.00 -4.59 9.92
C GLU A 79 2.11 -5.65 9.27
N VAL A 80 1.32 -5.23 8.28
CA VAL A 80 0.46 -6.13 7.53
C VAL A 80 1.29 -6.83 6.45
N PRO A 81 1.33 -8.18 6.40
CA PRO A 81 2.10 -8.92 5.40
C PRO A 81 1.79 -8.51 3.96
N LYS A 82 2.82 -8.49 3.11
CA LYS A 82 2.65 -8.35 1.66
C LYS A 82 1.87 -9.58 1.15
N GLY A 83 0.82 -9.34 0.38
CA GLY A 83 -0.07 -10.40 -0.12
C GLY A 83 -1.34 -10.64 0.70
N TYR A 84 -1.51 -9.98 1.86
CA TYR A 84 -2.79 -9.96 2.58
C TYR A 84 -3.95 -9.42 1.72
N GLN A 85 -3.63 -8.60 0.72
CA GLN A 85 -4.62 -8.02 -0.18
C GLN A 85 -4.71 -8.82 -1.48
N SER A 86 -5.93 -9.05 -1.97
CA SER A 86 -6.24 -9.71 -3.24
C SER A 86 -5.92 -8.86 -4.47
N ASN A 87 -5.05 -7.85 -4.33
CA ASN A 87 -4.61 -6.94 -5.40
C ASN A 87 -3.77 -7.63 -6.51
N THR A 88 -3.55 -8.94 -6.39
CA THR A 88 -2.77 -9.82 -7.28
C THR A 88 -3.35 -10.03 -8.68
N GLY A 89 -4.42 -9.33 -9.06
CA GLY A 89 -5.02 -9.46 -10.40
C GLY A 89 -5.78 -10.76 -10.67
N LYS A 90 -5.78 -11.73 -9.74
CA LYS A 90 -6.52 -13.01 -9.86
C LYS A 90 -8.04 -12.82 -10.14
N PRO A 91 -8.71 -13.73 -10.86
CA PRO A 91 -10.18 -13.73 -11.02
C PRO A 91 -10.91 -13.65 -9.68
N LEU A 92 -12.12 -13.09 -9.67
CA LEU A 92 -12.89 -12.92 -8.43
C LEU A 92 -13.20 -14.26 -7.76
N GLU A 93 -13.44 -15.31 -8.53
CA GLU A 93 -13.63 -16.67 -8.04
C GLU A 93 -12.38 -17.31 -7.38
N GLN A 94 -11.20 -16.74 -7.61
CA GLN A 94 -9.92 -17.25 -7.10
C GLN A 94 -9.33 -16.38 -5.99
N ARG A 95 -10.14 -15.48 -5.43
CA ARG A 95 -9.77 -14.50 -4.40
C ARG A 95 -10.46 -14.78 -3.08
#